data_AF-A0A1V4TVD8-F1
#
_entry.id   AF-A0A1V4TVD8-F1
#
_cell.length_a   1.000
_cell.length_b   1.000
_cell.length_c   1.000
_cell.angle_alpha   90.00
_cell.angle_beta   90.00
_cell.angle_gamma   90.00
#
_symmetry.space_group_name_H-M   'P 1'
#
loop_
_entity.id
_entity.type
_entity.pdbx_description
1 polymer ?
#
loop_
_entity_poly.entity_id
_entity_poly.type
_entity_poly.pdbx_seq_one_letter_code
_entity_poly.pdbx_strand_id
1 'polypeptide(L)'
;MLTSHRLLQQYWHDRRFDIREVRVWYTDRGAPDDRSVAEGPDIRLEPYYLGVRTRDGEKPVPYHRILVITYRGVVTFENLKVAGLGNIIAGISETFQGSRIEKYQE
;
A
#
# COMPACT_ATOMS: atom_id res chain seq x y z
N MET A 1 5.00 -9.91 13.62
CA MET A 1 4.58 -9.06 12.48
C MET A 1 5.39 -9.45 11.26
N LEU A 2 4.74 -9.62 10.09
CA LEU A 2 5.47 -9.71 8.82
C LEU A 2 6.07 -8.33 8.53
N THR A 3 7.35 -8.28 8.17
CA THR A 3 7.93 -7.06 7.61
C THR A 3 7.37 -6.84 6.21
N SER A 4 7.30 -5.58 5.76
CA SER A 4 6.85 -5.25 4.39
C SER A 4 7.58 -6.08 3.33
N HIS A 5 8.90 -6.26 3.48
CA HIS A 5 9.70 -7.11 2.59
C HIS A 5 9.21 -8.56 2.57
N ARG A 6 9.03 -9.20 3.74
CA ARG A 6 8.59 -10.61 3.80
C ARG A 6 7.18 -10.80 3.22
N LEU A 7 6.28 -9.85 3.42
CA LEU A 7 4.95 -9.89 2.83
C LEU A 7 5.00 -9.79 1.30
N LEU A 8 5.79 -8.86 0.76
CA LEU A 8 5.95 -8.71 -0.69
C LEU A 8 6.61 -9.94 -1.32
N GLN A 9 7.61 -10.54 -0.66
CA GLN A 9 8.21 -11.81 -1.10
C GLN A 9 7.17 -12.92 -1.21
N GLN A 10 6.22 -13.00 -0.27
CA GLN A 10 5.11 -13.95 -0.35
C GLN A 10 4.23 -13.69 -1.57
N TYR A 11 3.82 -12.44 -1.81
CA TYR A 11 2.99 -12.10 -2.97
C TYR A 11 3.67 -12.37 -4.32
N TRP A 12 4.99 -12.23 -4.41
CA TRP A 12 5.74 -12.45 -5.65
C TRP A 12 6.07 -13.92 -5.94
N HIS A 13 6.14 -14.77 -4.92
CA HIS A 13 6.66 -16.13 -5.07
C HIS A 13 5.62 -17.23 -4.78
N ASP A 14 4.49 -16.91 -4.16
CA ASP A 14 3.38 -17.85 -3.97
C ASP A 14 2.32 -17.66 -5.07
N ARG A 15 2.08 -18.72 -5.86
CA ARG A 15 1.13 -18.75 -6.99
C ARG A 15 -0.32 -18.47 -6.60
N ARG A 16 -0.66 -18.48 -5.31
CA ARG A 16 -1.99 -18.12 -4.81
C ARG A 16 -2.28 -16.62 -4.91
N PHE A 17 -1.24 -15.80 -5.08
CA PHE A 17 -1.35 -14.35 -5.17
C PHE A 17 -1.17 -13.88 -6.61
N ASP A 18 -1.92 -12.84 -6.95
CA ASP A 18 -1.77 -12.10 -8.20
C ASP A 18 -1.16 -10.73 -7.90
N ILE A 19 0.04 -10.46 -8.42
CA ILE A 19 0.73 -9.20 -8.18
C ILE A 19 -0.05 -7.99 -8.73
N ARG A 20 -0.95 -8.18 -9.70
CA ARG A 20 -1.82 -7.11 -10.23
C ARG A 20 -2.79 -6.58 -9.18
N GLU A 21 -3.06 -7.36 -8.14
CA GLU A 21 -3.92 -6.98 -7.03
C GLU A 21 -3.15 -6.26 -5.90
N VAL A 22 -1.82 -6.13 -6.03
CA VAL A 22 -0.95 -5.49 -5.04
C VAL A 22 -0.76 -4.01 -5.38
N ARG A 23 -0.89 -3.16 -4.37
CA ARG A 23 -0.48 -1.75 -4.42
C ARG A 23 0.37 -1.39 -3.22
N VAL A 24 1.38 -0.56 -3.43
CA VAL A 24 2.34 -0.15 -2.41
C VAL A 24 2.45 1.36 -2.38
N TRP A 25 2.07 1.96 -1.24
CA TRP A 25 2.27 3.37 -0.97
C TRP A 25 3.60 3.55 -0.24
N TYR A 26 4.37 4.54 -0.66
CA TYR A 26 5.68 4.83 -0.08
C TYR A 26 5.96 6.33 0.01
N THR A 27 6.86 6.69 0.93
CA THR A 27 7.35 8.07 1.03
C THR A 27 8.19 8.42 -0.19
N ASP A 28 7.79 9.47 -0.89
CA ASP A 28 8.47 10.01 -2.06
C ASP A 28 8.61 11.53 -1.96
N ARG A 29 9.81 12.00 -1.60
CA ARG A 29 10.05 13.42 -1.36
C ARG A 29 9.92 14.21 -2.66
N GLY A 30 9.04 15.21 -2.67
CA GLY A 30 8.75 16.03 -3.85
C GLY A 30 7.58 15.54 -4.71
N ALA A 31 6.91 14.45 -4.32
CA ALA A 31 5.58 14.10 -4.82
C ALA A 31 4.50 14.86 -4.02
N PRO A 32 3.26 14.99 -4.55
CA PRO A 32 2.13 15.48 -3.75
C PRO A 32 2.02 14.71 -2.43
N ASP A 33 1.86 15.45 -1.32
CA ASP A 33 1.86 14.92 0.05
C ASP A 33 3.09 14.07 0.44
N ASP A 34 4.22 14.23 -0.27
CA ASP A 34 5.43 13.41 -0.11
C ASP A 34 5.18 11.89 -0.22
N ARG A 35 4.20 11.50 -1.06
CA ARG A 35 3.76 10.11 -1.22
C ARG A 35 3.56 9.76 -2.69
N SER A 36 3.90 8.51 -3.02
CA SER A 36 3.62 7.90 -4.31
C SER A 36 3.06 6.49 -4.11
N VAL A 37 2.41 5.96 -5.14
CA VAL A 37 1.88 4.59 -5.18
C VAL A 37 2.43 3.85 -6.40
N ALA A 38 2.75 2.58 -6.22
CA ALA A 38 3.13 1.67 -7.31
C ALA A 38 2.23 0.43 -7.31
N GLU A 39 1.82 -0.01 -8.50
CA GLU A 39 1.10 -1.26 -8.71
C GLU A 39 2.09 -2.41 -8.90
N GLY A 40 1.72 -3.63 -8.53
CA GLY A 40 2.64 -4.77 -8.58
C GLY A 40 3.34 -5.00 -9.93
N PRO A 41 2.69 -4.83 -11.10
CA PRO A 41 3.37 -4.95 -12.40
C PRO A 41 4.51 -3.95 -12.65
N ASP A 42 4.51 -2.83 -11.94
CA ASP A 42 5.53 -1.79 -11.99
C ASP A 42 6.62 -1.97 -10.92
N ILE A 43 6.51 -3.01 -10.08
CA ILE A 43 7.43 -3.29 -8.99
C ILE A 43 8.32 -4.49 -9.36
N ARG A 44 9.63 -4.31 -9.22
CA ARG A 44 10.63 -5.37 -9.13
C ARG A 44 11.12 -5.46 -7.68
N LEU A 45 11.14 -6.66 -7.12
CA LEU A 45 11.69 -6.88 -5.78
C LEU A 45 13.19 -7.11 -5.86
N GLU A 46 13.96 -6.18 -5.28
CA GLU A 46 15.40 -6.33 -5.08
C GLU A 46 15.68 -6.66 -3.60
N PRO A 47 16.86 -7.19 -3.25
CA PRO A 47 17.15 -7.60 -1.86
C PRO A 47 16.99 -6.48 -0.83
N TYR A 48 17.25 -5.22 -1.21
CA TYR A 48 17.29 -4.07 -0.29
C TYR A 48 16.28 -2.96 -0.61
N TYR A 49 15.64 -3.01 -1.78
CA TYR A 49 14.72 -1.99 -2.24
C TYR A 49 13.68 -2.56 -3.22
N LEU A 50 12.67 -1.75 -3.54
CA LEU A 50 11.74 -1.96 -4.65
C LEU A 50 12.27 -1.18 -5.86
N GLY A 51 12.49 -1.84 -7.00
CA GLY A 51 12.60 -1.16 -8.27
C GLY A 51 11.20 -0.75 -8.72
N VAL A 52 10.90 0.55 -8.73
CA VAL A 52 9.60 1.08 -9.17
C VAL A 52 9.75 1.67 -10.56
N ARG A 53 9.01 1.15 -11.53
CA ARG A 53 8.97 1.69 -12.88
C ARG A 53 8.15 2.99 -12.89
N THR A 54 8.74 4.04 -13.43
CA THR A 54 8.10 5.34 -13.63
C THR A 54 8.22 5.76 -15.10
N ARG A 55 7.61 6.88 -15.48
CA ARG A 55 7.74 7.44 -16.83
C ARG A 55 9.19 7.79 -17.17
N ASP A 56 9.98 8.19 -16.17
CA ASP A 56 11.35 8.67 -16.35
C ASP A 56 12.40 7.56 -16.16
N GLY A 57 11.96 6.32 -15.95
CA GLY A 57 12.82 5.15 -15.71
C GLY A 57 12.51 4.42 -14.41
N GLU A 58 13.41 3.52 -14.03
CA GLU A 58 13.29 2.73 -12.81
C GLU A 58 13.91 3.48 -11.62
N LYS A 59 13.17 3.56 -10.51
CA LYS A 59 13.55 4.27 -9.29
C LYS A 59 13.69 3.28 -8.13
N PRO A 60 14.81 3.28 -7.39
CA PRO A 60 14.95 2.46 -6.20
C PRO A 60 14.20 3.09 -5.01
N VAL A 61 13.32 2.30 -4.39
CA VAL A 61 12.56 2.68 -3.19
C VAL A 61 12.87 1.72 -2.05
N PRO A 62 13.64 2.14 -1.01
CA PRO A 62 13.95 1.27 0.12
C PRO A 62 12.71 0.78 0.86
N TYR A 63 12.71 -0.47 1.32
CA TYR A 63 11.56 -1.08 2.02
C TYR A 63 11.08 -0.32 3.25
N HIS A 64 11.98 0.41 3.95
CA HIS A 64 11.63 1.22 5.11
C HIS A 64 10.82 2.49 4.78
N ARG A 65 10.69 2.82 3.50
CA ARG A 65 9.83 3.92 3.01
C ARG A 65 8.40 3.46 2.70
N ILE A 66 8.14 2.15 2.71
CA ILE A 66 6.78 1.63 2.53
C ILE A 66 5.91 2.07 3.71
N LEU A 67 4.76 2.64 3.39
CA LEU A 67 3.76 3.12 4.31
C LEU A 67 2.60 2.14 4.42
N VAL A 68 2.05 1.71 3.28
CA VAL A 68 0.87 0.83 3.21
C VAL A 68 1.08 -0.17 2.07
N ILE A 69 0.65 -1.41 2.28
CA ILE A 69 0.46 -2.39 1.22
C ILE A 69 -1.00 -2.82 1.23
N THR A 70 -1.63 -2.83 0.06
CA THR A 70 -2.94 -3.45 -0.11
C THR A 70 -2.86 -4.66 -1.01
N TYR A 71 -3.76 -5.62 -0.77
CA TYR A 71 -4.05 -6.72 -1.68
C TYR A 71 -5.56 -6.79 -1.90
N ARG A 72 -6.01 -6.80 -3.17
CA ARG A 72 -7.45 -6.79 -3.52
C ARG A 72 -8.24 -5.68 -2.84
N GLY A 73 -7.64 -4.49 -2.76
CA GLY A 73 -8.25 -3.31 -2.13
C GLY A 73 -8.38 -3.36 -0.61
N VAL A 74 -7.72 -4.32 0.07
CA VAL A 74 -7.68 -4.40 1.54
C VAL A 74 -6.27 -4.13 2.04
N VAL A 75 -6.14 -3.33 3.11
CA VAL A 75 -4.85 -3.10 3.77
C VAL A 75 -4.35 -4.38 4.42
N THR A 76 -3.17 -4.83 4.01
CA THR A 76 -2.51 -6.04 4.55
C THR A 76 -1.22 -5.73 5.30
N PHE A 77 -0.71 -4.51 5.17
CA PHE A 77 0.40 -3.98 5.96
C PHE A 77 0.24 -2.47 6.16
N GLU A 78 0.49 -2.02 7.38
CA GLU A 78 0.66 -0.61 7.73
C GLU A 78 2.00 -0.42 8.44
N ASN A 79 2.72 0.62 8.05
CA ASN A 79 3.88 1.09 8.80
C ASN A 79 3.41 1.81 10.07
N LEU A 80 4.14 1.64 11.18
CA LEU A 80 3.85 2.32 12.45
C LEU A 80 3.73 3.85 12.31
N LYS A 81 4.44 4.45 11.35
CA LYS A 81 4.36 5.89 11.05
C LYS A 81 2.96 6.37 10.62
N VAL A 82 2.13 5.44 10.13
CA VAL A 82 0.79 5.70 9.58
C VAL A 82 -0.25 4.75 10.17
N ALA A 83 0.02 4.19 11.35
CA ALA A 83 -0.88 3.24 12.00
C ALA A 83 -2.29 3.84 12.15
N GLY A 84 -3.30 3.10 11.69
CA GLY A 84 -4.69 3.54 11.71
C GLY A 84 -5.08 4.53 10.59
N LEU A 85 -4.15 4.91 9.72
CA LEU A 85 -4.40 5.76 8.56
C LEU A 85 -4.36 4.99 7.23
N GLY A 86 -4.14 3.68 7.23
CA GLY A 86 -3.89 2.93 5.99
C GLY A 86 -5.06 2.95 5.02
N ASN A 87 -6.30 2.83 5.50
CA ASN A 87 -7.49 2.95 4.64
C ASN A 87 -7.59 4.34 4.00
N ILE A 88 -7.32 5.40 4.77
CA ILE A 88 -7.34 6.78 4.27
C ILE A 88 -6.24 6.98 3.21
N ILE A 89 -5.02 6.52 3.48
CA ILE A 89 -3.89 6.60 2.55
C ILE A 89 -4.17 5.82 1.26
N ALA A 90 -4.79 4.64 1.39
CA ALA A 90 -5.13 3.79 0.26
C ALA A 90 -6.39 4.26 -0.51
N GLY A 91 -7.06 5.33 -0.04
CA GLY A 91 -8.31 5.81 -0.63
C GLY A 91 -9.47 4.81 -0.49
N ILE A 92 -9.38 3.88 0.46
CA ILE A 92 -10.41 2.89 0.74
C ILE A 92 -11.46 3.59 1.60
N SER A 93 -12.59 3.94 0.97
CA SER A 93 -13.74 4.47 1.69
C SER A 93 -14.35 3.35 2.53
N GLU A 94 -14.38 3.51 3.85
CA GLU A 94 -15.24 2.69 4.70
C GLU A 94 -16.68 3.00 4.31
N THR A 95 -17.23 2.21 3.39
CA THR A 95 -18.68 2.20 3.22
C THR A 95 -19.21 1.57 4.49
N PHE A 96 -19.60 2.43 5.44
CA PHE A 96 -20.23 2.09 6.70
C PHE A 96 -21.27 0.98 6.47
N GLN A 97 -20.93 -0.26 6.82
CA GLN A 97 -21.94 -1.28 7.09
C GLN A 97 -22.52 -0.97 8.47
N GLY A 98 -23.71 -0.38 8.47
CA GLY A 98 -24.66 -0.48 9.57
C GLY A 98 -24.34 0.37 10.81
N SER A 99 -24.84 1.60 10.82
CA SER A 99 -25.38 2.23 12.04
C SER A 99 -26.42 3.25 11.65
N ARG A 100 -27.66 2.79 11.67
CA ARG A 100 -28.88 3.59 11.76
C ARG A 100 -28.74 4.56 12.94
N ILE A 101 -28.67 5.86 12.66
CA ILE A 101 -29.11 6.87 13.62
C ILE A 101 -30.46 7.39 13.12
N GLU A 102 -31.50 6.66 13.49
CA GLU A 102 -32.84 7.24 13.61
C GLU A 102 -32.85 8.15 14.84
N LYS A 103 -33.52 9.31 14.70
CA LYS A 103 -33.85 10.34 15.72
C LYS A 103 -32.66 11.22 16.13
N TYR A 104 -32.73 12.54 16.04
CA TYR A 104 -33.73 13.50 16.55
C TYR A 104 -34.04 14.57 15.47
N GLN A 105 -35.26 14.68 14.94
CA GLN A 105 -36.29 15.66 15.34
C GLN A 105 -35.83 16.71 16.37
N GLU A 106 -35.66 17.95 15.91
CA GLU A 106 -36.26 19.13 16.55
C GLU A 106 -36.59 20.18 15.47
#